data_AF-A0A2N2KZ47-F1
#
_entry.id   AF-A0A2N2KZ47-F1
#
_cell.length_a   1.000
_cell.length_b   1.000
_cell.length_c   1.000
_cell.angle_alpha   90.00
_cell.angle_beta   90.00
_cell.angle_gamma   90.00
#
_symmetry.space_group_name_H-M   'P 1'
#
loop_
_entity.id
_entity.type
_entity.pdbx_description
1 polymer ?
#
loop_
_entity_poly.entity_id
_entity_poly.type
_entity_poly.pdbx_seq_one_letter_code
_entity_poly.pdbx_strand_id
1 'polypeptide(L)'
;MSKKVLLLVLSALFCACLLADSWNILVYMAADNNLAQNAVQDFNSMESVDLPPGVRVYLQTDLPAEHSLSGGRRWRLGQDQTEQIVSTQLANLGTINSGDYNTLRSFIAWGKNQYPAERQMLVIWSHGDSWYKDLKTKYICTDDSAQEVMSVSSGHLKAALAGHTGFDILLMDACSMQTIEVLTETLGFADYVIGSQDLVPVKGFPYEDILPLFDQPLYQILDQIPELYTNSYLAGGSQNPSSQGFPTTCSVIQTTHLWEFNLFWGSFCGNWRGMAEELMQIRQYCYSMNTGLAEIDIGEFIQKVRAEYPNLHYLQLDILSSLWDTAVIAKSAPLYPGDLGSATIWFPDIRYNFDAAWRIYRKLDFASTSWLTLLNLSFGEDTDPPAAPANLQIEPLPGQLRISFSPVADPDPITYQIRLFQSNAITFHYIYPSDPFEQLQTIIPCKGSGTVRVFSLDQSGNLSEASDLSYTYEPTRASILAYPVPAKADTGIKLIWDWDSDSTQIQELKLYNLRGQVVLSRSFPASRTGAFLLEPDLLSAWASGHYFVKLSRGSQQISTRLVLQ
;
A
#
# COMPACT_ATOMS: atom_id res chain seq x y z
N MET A 1 3.89 59.48 17.39
CA MET A 1 2.91 58.37 17.48
C MET A 1 2.35 58.32 18.90
N SER A 2 1.03 58.33 19.11
CA SER A 2 0.47 58.29 20.47
C SER A 2 0.70 56.90 21.09
N LYS A 3 0.91 56.82 22.41
CA LYS A 3 1.13 55.55 23.13
C LYS A 3 0.04 54.50 22.86
N LYS A 4 -1.19 54.92 22.54
CA LYS A 4 -2.30 54.03 22.19
C LYS A 4 -2.14 53.39 20.81
N VAL A 5 -1.62 54.12 19.82
CA VAL A 5 -1.34 53.58 18.49
C VAL A 5 -0.17 52.59 18.54
N LEU A 6 0.85 52.89 19.35
CA LEU A 6 1.96 51.95 19.57
C LEU A 6 1.49 50.66 20.26
N LEU A 7 0.58 50.75 21.24
CA LEU A 7 0.02 49.58 21.92
C LEU A 7 -0.87 48.73 21.00
N LEU A 8 -1.67 49.36 20.13
CA LEU A 8 -2.52 48.67 19.15
C LEU A 8 -1.69 47.96 18.07
N VAL A 9 -0.63 48.59 17.59
CA VAL A 9 0.30 47.99 16.63
C VAL A 9 1.06 46.84 17.29
N LEU A 10 1.55 47.02 18.53
CA LEU A 10 2.20 45.94 19.29
C LEU A 10 1.23 44.79 19.60
N SER A 11 -0.04 45.04 19.94
CA SER A 11 -1.02 43.98 20.18
C SER A 11 -1.43 43.26 18.90
N ALA A 12 -1.52 43.97 17.77
CA ALA A 12 -1.79 43.35 16.47
C ALA A 12 -0.61 42.51 15.98
N LEU A 13 0.63 42.98 16.15
CA LEU A 13 1.85 42.20 15.91
C LEU A 13 1.94 40.98 16.83
N PHE A 14 1.60 41.14 18.12
CA PHE A 14 1.61 40.03 19.08
C PHE A 14 0.50 39.00 18.80
N CYS A 15 -0.68 39.44 18.36
CA CYS A 15 -1.75 38.54 17.88
C CYS A 15 -1.39 37.86 16.56
N ALA A 16 -0.72 38.53 15.62
CA ALA A 16 -0.24 37.92 14.37
C ALA A 16 0.84 36.86 14.63
N CYS A 17 1.77 37.11 15.57
CA CYS A 17 2.76 36.11 16.00
C CYS A 17 2.16 34.93 16.79
N LEU A 18 0.95 35.06 17.33
CA LEU A 18 0.19 33.97 17.95
C LEU A 18 -0.70 33.20 16.95
N LEU A 19 -0.76 33.64 15.69
CA LEU A 19 -1.58 33.05 14.62
C LEU A 19 -0.77 32.35 13.52
N ALA A 20 0.56 32.49 13.51
CA ALA A 20 1.42 31.78 12.56
C ALA A 20 1.66 30.35 13.06
N ASP A 21 1.22 29.36 12.28
CA ASP A 21 1.39 27.95 12.62
C ASP A 21 2.88 27.61 12.71
N SER A 22 3.28 26.92 13.78
CA SER A 22 4.62 26.38 13.90
C SER A 22 4.80 25.17 12.96
N TRP A 23 5.88 25.15 12.20
CA TRP A 23 6.22 24.08 11.25
C TRP A 23 7.47 23.32 11.69
N ASN A 24 7.41 21.99 11.65
CA ASN A 24 8.62 21.18 11.54
C ASN A 24 8.65 20.47 10.18
N ILE A 25 9.73 20.72 9.45
CA ILE A 25 10.01 20.12 8.15
C ILE A 25 11.13 19.09 8.37
N LEU A 26 10.86 17.83 8.07
CA LEU A 26 11.81 16.73 8.15
C LEU A 26 12.30 16.41 6.74
N VAL A 27 13.60 16.47 6.49
CA VAL A 27 14.19 16.18 5.18
C VAL A 27 15.06 14.93 5.28
N TYR A 28 14.68 13.88 4.57
CA TYR A 28 15.41 12.62 4.50
C TYR A 28 16.18 12.55 3.18
N MET A 29 17.50 12.77 3.24
CA MET A 29 18.39 12.77 2.07
C MET A 29 19.15 11.44 2.00
N ALA A 30 18.59 10.48 1.26
CA ALA A 30 19.23 9.20 0.96
C ALA A 30 20.19 9.37 -0.22
N ALA A 31 21.44 9.72 0.08
CA ALA A 31 22.40 10.22 -0.88
C ALA A 31 23.74 9.45 -0.89
N ASP A 32 23.78 8.25 -0.30
CA ASP A 32 24.87 7.28 -0.50
C ASP A 32 24.74 6.64 -1.89
N ASN A 33 24.90 7.47 -2.91
CA ASN A 33 24.80 7.15 -4.33
C ASN A 33 25.39 8.30 -5.16
N ASN A 34 25.25 8.25 -6.48
CA ASN A 34 25.80 9.26 -7.39
C ASN A 34 25.14 10.65 -7.32
N LEU A 35 24.15 10.88 -6.46
CA LEU A 35 23.56 12.21 -6.18
C LEU A 35 24.14 12.89 -4.93
N ALA A 36 25.16 12.31 -4.29
CA ALA A 36 25.77 12.86 -3.07
C ALA A 36 26.13 14.36 -3.15
N GLN A 37 26.68 14.80 -4.29
CA GLN A 37 27.01 16.21 -4.49
C GLN A 37 25.76 17.10 -4.58
N ASN A 38 24.69 16.62 -5.21
CA ASN A 38 23.41 17.32 -5.31
C ASN A 38 22.76 17.46 -3.92
N ALA A 39 22.82 16.43 -3.09
CA ALA A 39 22.32 16.50 -1.72
C ALA A 39 23.04 17.59 -0.90
N VAL A 40 24.36 17.74 -1.06
CA VAL A 40 25.13 18.82 -0.42
C VAL A 40 24.75 20.20 -0.96
N GLN A 41 24.49 20.31 -2.27
CA GLN A 41 24.04 21.57 -2.88
C GLN A 41 22.67 21.99 -2.36
N ASP A 42 21.72 21.07 -2.28
CA ASP A 42 20.38 21.35 -1.74
C ASP A 42 20.42 21.63 -0.23
N PHE A 43 21.32 20.98 0.51
CA PHE A 43 21.59 21.33 1.90
C PHE A 43 22.02 22.81 2.00
N ASN A 44 23.05 23.22 1.26
CA ASN A 44 23.54 24.60 1.30
C ASN A 44 22.47 25.59 0.80
N SER A 45 21.66 25.20 -0.19
CA SER A 45 20.51 26.00 -0.65
C SER A 45 19.53 26.25 0.50
N MET A 46 19.18 25.21 1.28
CA MET A 46 18.37 25.36 2.48
C MET A 46 19.05 26.27 3.53
N GLU A 47 20.36 26.16 3.75
CA GLU A 47 21.09 27.03 4.71
C GLU A 47 21.08 28.50 4.30
N SER A 48 21.01 28.81 2.99
CA SER A 48 20.98 30.20 2.52
C SER A 48 19.74 30.99 2.97
N VAL A 49 18.68 30.30 3.37
CA VAL A 49 17.39 30.89 3.72
C VAL A 49 17.34 31.35 5.17
N ASP A 50 16.95 32.61 5.39
CA ASP A 50 16.49 33.06 6.70
C ASP A 50 15.08 32.51 6.94
N LEU A 51 14.98 31.40 7.68
CA LEU A 51 13.71 30.70 7.89
C LEU A 51 12.66 31.60 8.55
N PRO A 52 11.39 31.54 8.11
CA PRO A 52 10.33 32.30 8.76
C PRO A 52 10.19 31.97 10.26
N PRO A 53 9.74 32.92 11.10
CA PRO A 53 9.49 32.66 12.51
C PRO A 53 8.53 31.48 12.70
N GLY A 54 8.93 30.50 13.52
CA GLY A 54 8.11 29.31 13.79
C GLY A 54 8.38 28.11 12.89
N VAL A 55 9.19 28.28 11.83
CA VAL A 55 9.62 27.19 10.95
C VAL A 55 10.93 26.60 11.45
N ARG A 56 11.03 25.27 11.47
CA ARG A 56 12.25 24.54 11.80
C ARG A 56 12.45 23.41 10.80
N VAL A 57 13.67 23.28 10.30
CA VAL A 57 14.06 22.21 9.38
C VAL A 57 15.05 21.27 10.08
N TYR A 58 14.78 19.98 10.01
CA TYR A 58 15.65 18.93 10.50
C TYR A 58 15.96 17.95 9.37
N LEU A 59 17.23 17.62 9.21
CA LEU A 59 17.68 16.76 8.12
C LEU A 59 18.27 15.47 8.66
N GLN A 60 18.05 14.36 7.97
CA GLN A 60 18.89 13.17 8.06
C GLN A 60 19.54 12.94 6.71
N THR A 61 20.87 13.00 6.69
CA THR A 61 21.68 12.78 5.48
C THR A 61 22.38 11.42 5.58
N ASP A 62 22.52 10.73 4.47
CA ASP A 62 23.45 9.62 4.31
C ASP A 62 24.31 9.89 3.08
N LEU A 63 25.63 9.92 3.24
CA LEU A 63 26.59 10.31 2.19
C LEU A 63 27.67 9.24 2.06
N PRO A 64 28.20 9.02 0.84
CA PRO A 64 29.09 7.89 0.58
C PRO A 64 30.42 8.02 1.33
N ALA A 65 31.10 6.88 1.53
CA ALA A 65 32.30 6.75 2.38
C ALA A 65 33.43 7.75 2.04
N GLU A 66 33.56 8.15 0.78
CA GLU A 66 34.55 9.11 0.28
C GLU A 66 34.26 10.56 0.66
N HIS A 67 33.05 10.90 1.10
CA HIS A 67 32.69 12.24 1.50
C HIS A 67 33.22 12.57 2.92
N SER A 68 33.59 13.83 3.18
CA SER A 68 34.09 14.26 4.49
C SER A 68 33.03 14.15 5.61
N LEU A 69 31.76 14.25 5.21
CA LEU A 69 30.57 14.01 6.04
C LEU A 69 29.93 12.66 5.70
N SER A 70 30.72 11.60 5.48
CA SER A 70 30.23 10.26 5.12
C SER A 70 29.41 9.58 6.22
N GLY A 71 28.40 8.81 5.83
CA GLY A 71 27.44 8.12 6.68
C GLY A 71 26.29 8.98 7.18
N GLY A 72 25.43 8.34 7.98
CA GLY A 72 24.22 8.89 8.57
C GLY A 72 24.48 10.00 9.58
N ARG A 73 23.88 11.18 9.39
CA ARG A 73 23.88 12.27 10.38
C ARG A 73 22.51 12.92 10.48
N ARG A 74 22.21 13.46 11.67
CA ARG A 74 21.04 14.31 11.91
C ARG A 74 21.46 15.72 12.20
N TRP A 75 20.71 16.66 11.64
CA TRP A 75 21.02 18.07 11.64
C TRP A 75 19.81 18.89 12.07
N ARG A 76 20.09 20.01 12.73
CA ARG A 76 19.17 21.14 12.77
C ARG A 76 19.71 22.19 11.80
N LEU A 77 18.90 22.58 10.83
CA LEU A 77 19.28 23.60 9.85
C LEU A 77 19.62 24.91 10.57
N GLY A 78 20.74 25.51 10.20
CA GLY A 78 21.16 26.85 10.60
C GLY A 78 21.42 27.70 9.37
N GLN A 79 21.10 28.99 9.44
CA GLN A 79 21.33 29.89 8.33
C GLN A 79 22.84 30.10 8.08
N ASP A 80 23.26 30.00 6.82
CA ASP A 80 24.61 30.29 6.36
C ASP A 80 24.63 30.68 4.87
N GLN A 81 25.70 31.34 4.42
CA GLN A 81 25.88 31.69 3.01
C GLN A 81 27.18 31.11 2.40
N THR A 82 27.86 30.22 3.12
CA THR A 82 29.06 29.55 2.61
C THR A 82 28.70 28.26 1.87
N GLU A 83 29.68 27.68 1.20
CA GLU A 83 29.54 26.36 0.55
C GLU A 83 29.78 25.21 1.52
N GLN A 84 29.99 25.48 2.81
CA GLN A 84 30.20 24.46 3.84
C GLN A 84 28.92 24.28 4.66
N ILE A 85 28.56 23.03 4.92
CA ILE A 85 27.49 22.71 5.87
C ILE A 85 27.95 23.14 7.27
N VAL A 86 27.31 24.16 7.83
CA VAL A 86 27.58 24.67 9.18
C VAL A 86 26.43 24.43 10.16
N SER A 87 25.34 23.83 9.69
CA SER A 87 24.21 23.39 10.49
C SER A 87 24.62 22.57 11.71
N THR A 88 23.82 22.68 12.77
CA THR A 88 24.15 22.02 14.03
C THR A 88 23.94 20.52 13.90
N GLN A 89 25.02 19.74 13.97
CA GLN A 89 24.94 18.28 14.03
C GLN A 89 24.33 17.85 15.36
N LEU A 90 23.15 17.24 15.30
CA LEU A 90 22.42 16.71 16.46
C LEU A 90 22.84 15.29 16.81
N ALA A 91 23.17 14.49 15.79
CA ALA A 91 23.64 13.12 15.98
C ALA A 91 24.52 12.68 14.81
N ASN A 92 25.54 11.87 15.12
CA ASN A 92 26.25 11.05 14.14
C ASN A 92 25.77 9.61 14.31
N LEU A 93 25.13 9.07 13.28
CA LEU A 93 24.55 7.71 13.27
C LEU A 93 25.56 6.67 12.78
N GLY A 94 26.72 7.10 12.25
CA GLY A 94 27.69 6.22 11.62
C GLY A 94 27.19 5.70 10.27
N THR A 95 27.65 4.52 9.85
CA THR A 95 27.11 3.85 8.66
C THR A 95 25.66 3.44 8.93
N ILE A 96 24.74 3.95 8.13
CA ILE A 96 23.35 3.51 8.09
C ILE A 96 23.08 2.93 6.70
N ASN A 97 21.89 2.35 6.53
CA ASN A 97 21.38 1.97 5.22
C ASN A 97 20.16 2.86 4.96
N SER A 98 20.32 3.86 4.11
CA SER A 98 19.27 4.82 3.80
C SER A 98 18.16 4.23 2.92
N GLY A 99 18.40 3.08 2.29
CA GLY A 99 17.41 2.28 1.56
C GLY A 99 16.55 1.36 2.43
N ASP A 100 16.94 1.07 3.68
CA ASP A 100 16.09 0.32 4.61
C ASP A 100 14.91 1.21 5.07
N TYR A 101 13.69 0.72 4.89
CA TYR A 101 12.48 1.42 5.34
C TYR A 101 12.46 1.70 6.85
N ASN A 102 13.15 0.88 7.66
CA ASN A 102 13.28 1.10 9.10
C ASN A 102 14.11 2.34 9.42
N THR A 103 15.04 2.73 8.56
CA THR A 103 15.87 3.93 8.73
C THR A 103 15.02 5.18 8.57
N LEU A 104 14.21 5.27 7.51
CA LEU A 104 13.25 6.36 7.32
C LEU A 104 12.21 6.39 8.44
N ARG A 105 11.61 5.23 8.78
CA ARG A 105 10.66 5.11 9.88
C ARG A 105 11.22 5.64 11.19
N SER A 106 12.47 5.29 11.50
CA SER A 106 13.17 5.75 12.70
C SER A 106 13.44 7.25 12.69
N PHE A 107 13.68 7.84 11.53
CA PHE A 107 13.83 9.29 11.37
C PHE A 107 12.51 10.02 11.59
N ILE A 108 11.43 9.55 10.97
CA ILE A 108 10.06 10.09 11.16
C ILE A 108 9.67 10.04 12.65
N ALA A 109 9.85 8.88 13.28
CA ALA A 109 9.55 8.70 14.70
C ALA A 109 10.38 9.64 15.59
N TRP A 110 11.68 9.79 15.31
CA TRP A 110 12.55 10.70 16.04
C TRP A 110 12.10 12.16 15.88
N GLY A 111 11.85 12.61 14.65
CA GLY A 111 11.45 13.98 14.35
C GLY A 111 10.17 14.36 15.09
N LYS A 112 9.13 13.54 14.94
CA LYS A 112 7.84 13.76 15.64
C LYS A 112 7.95 13.77 17.16
N ASN A 113 8.73 12.86 17.72
CA ASN A 113 8.81 12.71 19.18
C ASN A 113 9.66 13.80 19.85
N GLN A 114 10.75 14.22 19.19
CA GLN A 114 11.66 15.23 19.74
C GLN A 114 11.19 16.66 19.44
N TYR A 115 10.53 16.85 18.30
CA TYR A 115 10.11 18.15 17.81
C TYR A 115 8.64 18.07 17.40
N PRO A 116 7.70 18.24 18.34
CA PRO A 116 6.32 18.49 17.99
C PRO A 116 6.16 19.92 17.44
N ALA A 117 5.26 20.09 16.48
CA ALA A 117 4.76 21.38 16.01
C ALA A 117 3.32 21.22 15.53
N GLU A 118 2.63 22.34 15.29
CA GLU A 118 1.24 22.35 14.81
C GLU A 118 1.11 21.76 13.41
N ARG A 119 2.12 22.00 12.57
CA ARG A 119 2.20 21.44 11.22
C ARG A 119 3.48 20.66 11.01
N GLN A 120 3.39 19.61 10.20
CA GLN A 120 4.49 18.71 9.90
C GLN A 120 4.60 18.48 8.39
N MET A 121 5.83 18.54 7.89
CA MET A 121 6.16 18.15 6.53
C MET A 121 7.27 17.09 6.55
N LEU A 122 7.15 16.09 5.67
CA LEU A 122 8.23 15.17 5.34
C LEU A 122 8.65 15.38 3.89
N VAL A 123 9.94 15.53 3.65
CA VAL A 123 10.58 15.50 2.34
C VAL A 123 11.40 14.21 2.23
N ILE A 124 11.16 13.42 1.19
CA ILE A 124 11.99 12.27 0.83
C ILE A 124 12.77 12.65 -0.43
N TRP A 125 14.08 12.75 -0.28
CA TRP A 125 15.01 13.20 -1.31
C TRP A 125 15.92 12.05 -1.74
N SER A 126 15.93 11.70 -3.03
CA SER A 126 16.78 10.67 -3.65
C SER A 126 16.46 10.54 -5.16
N HIS A 127 17.12 9.61 -5.85
CA HIS A 127 16.50 8.90 -6.99
C HIS A 127 15.08 8.42 -6.66
N GLY A 128 14.26 8.31 -7.69
CA GLY A 128 12.93 7.69 -7.70
C GLY A 128 12.66 7.06 -9.07
N ASP A 129 11.72 6.12 -9.14
CA ASP A 129 11.30 5.51 -10.41
C ASP A 129 9.95 4.81 -10.28
N SER A 130 8.95 5.53 -9.75
CA SER A 130 7.58 5.02 -9.58
C SER A 130 7.53 3.70 -8.77
N TRP A 131 6.60 2.79 -9.11
CA TRP A 131 6.26 1.60 -8.32
C TRP A 131 6.91 0.29 -8.82
N TYR A 132 7.36 0.25 -10.07
CA TYR A 132 7.50 -1.01 -10.85
C TYR A 132 8.81 -1.78 -10.63
N LYS A 133 9.65 -1.36 -9.67
CA LYS A 133 10.95 -2.00 -9.39
C LYS A 133 10.98 -2.68 -8.02
N ASP A 134 11.56 -3.88 -8.00
CA ASP A 134 11.70 -4.73 -6.81
C ASP A 134 13.07 -4.59 -6.15
N LEU A 135 13.32 -5.33 -5.06
CA LEU A 135 14.54 -5.27 -4.25
C LEU A 135 15.86 -5.49 -5.02
N LYS A 136 15.82 -5.99 -6.26
CA LYS A 136 17.02 -6.22 -7.07
C LYS A 136 17.36 -5.05 -7.98
N THR A 137 16.51 -4.03 -8.06
CA THR A 137 16.61 -2.91 -8.99
C THR A 137 16.35 -1.57 -8.27
N LYS A 138 17.04 -0.49 -8.65
CA LYS A 138 16.94 0.85 -8.03
C LYS A 138 15.53 1.44 -8.17
N TYR A 139 14.94 2.02 -7.12
CA TYR A 139 13.69 2.81 -7.17
C TYR A 139 13.85 4.11 -6.36
N ILE A 140 13.29 4.26 -5.15
CA ILE A 140 13.51 5.35 -4.20
C ILE A 140 14.51 5.03 -3.08
N CYS A 141 15.20 6.07 -2.59
CA CYS A 141 16.20 6.01 -1.52
C CYS A 141 17.28 4.94 -1.80
N THR A 142 17.99 5.06 -2.92
CA THR A 142 19.04 4.09 -3.27
C THR A 142 20.27 4.28 -2.39
N ASP A 143 20.76 3.19 -1.82
CA ASP A 143 22.00 3.13 -1.05
C ASP A 143 22.98 2.17 -1.75
N ASP A 144 23.94 2.76 -2.48
CA ASP A 144 24.93 2.01 -3.25
C ASP A 144 25.92 1.27 -2.34
N SER A 145 26.23 1.79 -1.15
CA SER A 145 27.12 1.12 -0.19
C SER A 145 26.47 -0.12 0.44
N ALA A 146 25.19 -0.04 0.79
CA ALA A 146 24.41 -1.16 1.32
C ALA A 146 23.90 -2.12 0.23
N GLN A 147 23.93 -1.70 -1.05
CA GLN A 147 23.28 -2.39 -2.17
C GLN A 147 21.78 -2.60 -1.91
N GLU A 148 21.16 -1.61 -1.28
CA GLU A 148 19.78 -1.63 -0.84
C GLU A 148 19.02 -0.39 -1.26
N VAL A 149 17.71 -0.52 -1.22
CA VAL A 149 16.74 0.41 -1.78
C VAL A 149 15.44 0.23 -0.93
N MET A 150 14.53 1.20 -0.83
CA MET A 150 13.12 1.10 -0.28
C MET A 150 11.88 0.88 -1.24
N SER A 151 11.45 -0.36 -1.55
CA SER A 151 10.57 -0.67 -2.72
C SER A 151 9.12 -0.31 -2.47
N VAL A 152 8.47 0.37 -3.43
CA VAL A 152 7.04 0.69 -3.35
C VAL A 152 6.21 -0.60 -3.50
N SER A 153 6.38 -1.36 -4.58
CA SER A 153 5.63 -2.59 -4.84
C SER A 153 5.94 -3.75 -3.88
N SER A 154 7.02 -3.68 -3.11
CA SER A 154 7.28 -4.64 -2.02
C SER A 154 6.78 -4.14 -0.67
N GLY A 155 6.06 -3.02 -0.62
CA GLY A 155 5.43 -2.46 0.57
C GLY A 155 6.39 -1.74 1.53
N HIS A 156 7.65 -1.49 1.15
CA HIS A 156 8.63 -0.85 2.03
C HIS A 156 8.31 0.62 2.27
N LEU A 157 7.92 1.38 1.23
CA LEU A 157 7.52 2.79 1.41
C LEU A 157 6.34 2.88 2.38
N LYS A 158 5.27 2.11 2.13
CA LYS A 158 4.12 2.00 3.03
C LYS A 158 4.53 1.60 4.45
N ALA A 159 5.43 0.62 4.60
CA ALA A 159 5.94 0.19 5.91
C ALA A 159 6.77 1.29 6.63
N ALA A 160 7.50 2.13 5.89
CA ALA A 160 8.24 3.26 6.45
C ALA A 160 7.30 4.31 7.07
N LEU A 161 6.17 4.54 6.40
CA LEU A 161 5.15 5.53 6.78
C LEU A 161 4.15 4.97 7.81
N ALA A 162 4.01 3.65 7.90
CA ALA A 162 3.00 2.99 8.73
C ALA A 162 3.10 3.34 10.23
N GLY A 163 1.95 3.73 10.79
CA GLY A 163 1.84 4.12 12.20
C GLY A 163 2.22 5.58 12.49
N HIS A 164 2.58 6.35 11.46
CA HIS A 164 2.81 7.79 11.55
C HIS A 164 1.67 8.52 10.82
N THR A 165 0.87 9.28 11.56
CA THR A 165 -0.26 10.06 11.02
C THR A 165 -0.13 11.54 11.34
N GLY A 166 -0.90 12.41 10.70
CA GLY A 166 -0.93 13.85 11.01
C GLY A 166 0.27 14.62 10.46
N PHE A 167 0.81 14.17 9.32
CA PHE A 167 1.61 15.06 8.48
C PHE A 167 0.69 15.88 7.59
N ASP A 168 0.95 17.17 7.44
CA ASP A 168 0.23 18.00 6.48
C ASP A 168 0.71 17.68 5.07
N ILE A 169 2.05 17.63 4.88
CA ILE A 169 2.66 17.50 3.55
C ILE A 169 3.67 16.36 3.51
N LEU A 170 3.57 15.50 2.49
CA LEU A 170 4.64 14.63 2.02
C LEU A 170 5.13 15.16 0.66
N LEU A 171 6.39 15.57 0.58
CA LEU A 171 7.03 15.98 -0.67
C LEU A 171 8.04 14.92 -1.12
N MET A 172 7.87 14.44 -2.34
CA MET A 172 8.75 13.47 -2.97
C MET A 172 9.70 14.21 -3.92
N ASP A 173 10.90 14.53 -3.44
CA ASP A 173 11.98 15.10 -4.26
C ASP A 173 12.75 13.95 -4.91
N ALA A 174 12.03 13.26 -5.79
CA ALA A 174 12.46 12.06 -6.47
C ALA A 174 11.65 11.88 -7.77
N CYS A 175 12.28 11.31 -8.80
CA CYS A 175 11.67 11.14 -10.13
C CYS A 175 10.41 10.26 -10.09
N SER A 176 9.38 10.65 -10.86
CA SER A 176 8.21 9.82 -11.16
C SER A 176 7.51 9.22 -9.93
N MET A 177 7.40 9.98 -8.84
CA MET A 177 6.72 9.53 -7.62
C MET A 177 5.26 10.00 -7.53
N GLN A 178 4.80 10.86 -8.44
CA GLN A 178 3.43 11.38 -8.47
C GLN A 178 2.52 10.48 -9.32
N THR A 179 2.33 9.25 -8.88
CA THR A 179 1.51 8.23 -9.55
C THR A 179 0.38 7.78 -8.64
N ILE A 180 -0.79 7.40 -9.17
CA ILE A 180 -1.93 6.96 -8.37
C ILE A 180 -1.59 5.71 -7.55
N GLU A 181 -0.70 4.86 -8.07
CA GLU A 181 -0.14 3.71 -7.39
C GLU A 181 0.63 4.13 -6.13
N VAL A 182 1.59 5.05 -6.25
CA VAL A 182 2.37 5.55 -5.12
C VAL A 182 1.48 6.31 -4.14
N LEU A 183 0.59 7.18 -4.64
CA LEU A 183 -0.34 7.95 -3.82
C LEU A 183 -1.20 7.03 -2.94
N THR A 184 -1.66 5.90 -3.49
CA THR A 184 -2.42 4.89 -2.74
C THR A 184 -1.61 4.28 -1.59
N GLU A 185 -0.32 4.00 -1.81
CA GLU A 185 0.58 3.46 -0.75
C GLU A 185 0.88 4.46 0.38
N THR A 186 0.61 5.77 0.16
CA THR A 186 0.79 6.83 1.16
C THR A 186 -0.49 7.18 1.94
N LEU A 187 -1.63 6.54 1.61
CA LEU A 187 -2.91 6.82 2.26
C LEU A 187 -2.84 6.71 3.79
N GLY A 188 -3.32 7.75 4.47
CA GLY A 188 -3.34 7.84 5.93
C GLY A 188 -2.06 8.39 6.57
N PHE A 189 -1.00 8.66 5.79
CA PHE A 189 0.22 9.28 6.30
C PHE A 189 0.12 10.82 6.34
N ALA A 190 -0.13 11.44 5.18
CA ALA A 190 -0.18 12.89 4.99
C ALA A 190 -1.46 13.37 4.29
N ASP A 191 -1.90 14.60 4.58
CA ASP A 191 -3.10 15.20 3.97
C ASP A 191 -2.87 15.61 2.51
N TYR A 192 -1.65 16.02 2.17
CA TYR A 192 -1.25 16.43 0.82
C TYR A 192 0.06 15.75 0.40
N VAL A 193 0.12 15.32 -0.86
CA VAL A 193 1.34 14.76 -1.47
C VAL A 193 1.77 15.64 -2.64
N ILE A 194 3.04 16.02 -2.64
CA ILE A 194 3.67 16.86 -3.66
C ILE A 194 4.76 16.05 -4.37
N GLY A 195 4.77 16.09 -5.70
CA GLY A 195 5.76 15.37 -6.47
C GLY A 195 5.63 15.59 -7.98
N SER A 196 6.56 15.00 -8.72
CA SER A 196 6.59 15.01 -10.18
C SER A 196 6.05 13.71 -10.77
N GLN A 197 5.27 13.82 -11.85
CA GLN A 197 4.85 12.67 -12.66
C GLN A 197 6.01 12.09 -13.49
N ASP A 198 6.97 12.94 -13.85
CA ASP A 198 8.07 12.59 -14.75
C ASP A 198 9.43 12.72 -14.03
N LEU A 199 10.51 12.54 -14.78
CA LEU A 199 11.87 12.72 -14.30
C LEU A 199 12.07 14.11 -13.69
N VAL A 200 12.71 14.12 -12.53
CA VAL A 200 13.16 15.32 -11.83
C VAL A 200 14.62 15.58 -12.23
N PRO A 201 14.98 16.78 -12.70
CA PRO A 201 16.38 17.11 -12.93
C PRO A 201 17.19 17.02 -11.64
N VAL A 202 18.47 16.69 -11.73
CA VAL A 202 19.34 16.36 -10.57
C VAL A 202 19.44 17.44 -9.48
N LYS A 203 19.02 18.68 -9.75
CA LYS A 203 19.00 19.77 -8.78
C LYS A 203 17.79 19.76 -7.83
N GLY A 204 16.78 18.90 -8.07
CA GLY A 204 15.63 18.76 -7.17
C GLY A 204 14.77 20.03 -7.04
N PHE A 205 14.07 20.16 -5.91
CA PHE A 205 13.19 21.29 -5.64
C PHE A 205 13.97 22.58 -5.28
N PRO A 206 13.49 23.79 -5.67
CA PRO A 206 14.15 25.05 -5.34
C PRO A 206 13.90 25.44 -3.87
N TYR A 207 14.63 24.84 -2.94
CA TYR A 207 14.43 25.05 -1.50
C TYR A 207 14.57 26.52 -1.07
N GLU A 208 15.46 27.28 -1.72
CA GLU A 208 15.60 28.74 -1.58
C GLU A 208 14.30 29.51 -1.81
N ASP A 209 13.49 29.06 -2.77
CA ASP A 209 12.23 29.70 -3.16
C ASP A 209 11.04 29.16 -2.33
N ILE A 210 11.11 27.91 -1.87
CA ILE A 210 10.00 27.21 -1.19
C ILE A 210 9.97 27.46 0.31
N LEU A 211 11.11 27.40 1.00
CA LEU A 211 11.15 27.55 2.46
C LEU A 211 10.60 28.90 2.98
N PRO A 212 10.79 30.04 2.28
CA PRO A 212 10.18 31.31 2.67
C PRO A 212 8.64 31.30 2.67
N LEU A 213 7.98 30.39 1.93
CA LEU A 213 6.52 30.32 1.88
C LEU A 213 5.88 29.92 3.20
N PHE A 214 6.62 29.28 4.11
CA PHE A 214 6.07 28.69 5.34
C PHE A 214 5.68 29.71 6.43
N ASP A 215 5.75 31.01 6.12
CA ASP A 215 5.06 32.13 6.80
C ASP A 215 3.55 32.17 6.49
N GLN A 216 3.16 31.67 5.32
CA GLN A 216 1.85 31.88 4.72
C GLN A 216 0.82 30.82 5.16
N PRO A 217 -0.49 31.08 4.98
CA PRO A 217 -1.51 30.05 5.15
C PRO A 217 -1.27 28.83 4.25
N LEU A 218 -1.54 27.63 4.77
CA LEU A 218 -1.28 26.35 4.08
C LEU A 218 -1.79 26.32 2.63
N TYR A 219 -3.00 26.80 2.36
CA TYR A 219 -3.55 26.79 1.00
C TYR A 219 -2.71 27.60 0.01
N GLN A 220 -2.05 28.67 0.44
CA GLN A 220 -1.14 29.46 -0.42
C GLN A 220 0.18 28.72 -0.65
N ILE A 221 0.70 28.04 0.37
CA ILE A 221 1.91 27.21 0.24
C ILE A 221 1.67 26.11 -0.82
N LEU A 222 0.54 25.40 -0.70
CA LEU A 222 0.17 24.31 -1.61
C LEU A 222 -0.04 24.80 -3.05
N ASP A 223 -0.67 25.96 -3.23
CA ASP A 223 -0.93 26.55 -4.55
C ASP A 223 0.35 26.97 -5.29
N GLN A 224 1.34 27.50 -4.57
CA GLN A 224 2.54 28.09 -5.16
C GLN A 224 3.66 27.08 -5.47
N ILE A 225 3.82 26.01 -4.68
CA ILE A 225 4.96 25.09 -4.82
C ILE A 225 5.10 24.53 -6.25
N PRO A 226 4.02 24.00 -6.90
CA PRO A 226 4.17 23.44 -8.23
C PRO A 226 4.70 24.41 -9.27
N GLU A 227 4.23 25.65 -9.25
CA GLU A 227 4.64 26.67 -10.22
C GLU A 227 6.05 27.19 -9.93
N LEU A 228 6.44 27.36 -8.66
CA LEU A 228 7.82 27.70 -8.29
C LEU A 228 8.79 26.62 -8.77
N TYR A 229 8.44 25.35 -8.56
CA TYR A 229 9.26 24.23 -9.01
C TYR A 229 9.44 24.24 -10.53
N THR A 230 8.36 24.23 -11.31
CA THR A 230 8.49 24.13 -12.78
C THR A 230 9.11 25.40 -13.40
N ASN A 231 8.80 26.59 -12.86
CA ASN A 231 9.38 27.84 -13.34
C ASN A 231 10.88 27.93 -13.05
N SER A 232 11.37 27.32 -11.95
CA SER A 232 12.81 27.25 -11.66
C SER A 232 13.62 26.52 -12.73
N TYR A 233 12.96 25.66 -13.53
CA TYR A 233 13.55 24.89 -14.62
C TYR A 233 13.32 25.47 -16.02
N LEU A 234 12.61 26.59 -16.15
CA LEU A 234 12.59 27.36 -17.40
C LEU A 234 13.98 27.92 -17.72
N ALA A 235 14.18 28.37 -18.95
CA ALA A 235 15.46 28.90 -19.40
C ALA A 235 15.91 30.08 -18.51
N GLY A 236 17.08 29.95 -17.86
CA GLY A 236 17.62 30.94 -16.94
C GLY A 236 16.97 30.96 -15.54
N GLY A 237 16.18 29.95 -15.19
CA GLY A 237 15.59 29.81 -13.84
C GLY A 237 16.63 29.43 -12.77
N SER A 238 16.23 29.52 -11.50
CA SER A 238 17.12 29.27 -10.34
C SER A 238 17.75 27.88 -10.37
N GLN A 239 17.00 26.87 -10.83
CA GLN A 239 17.49 25.50 -11.00
C GLN A 239 18.03 25.20 -12.39
N ASN A 240 17.89 26.10 -13.36
CA ASN A 240 18.36 25.90 -14.72
C ASN A 240 19.08 27.15 -15.29
N PRO A 241 20.42 27.25 -15.12
CA PRO A 241 21.20 28.35 -15.66
C PRO A 241 21.38 28.29 -17.19
N SER A 242 20.86 27.25 -17.86
CA SER A 242 20.99 27.10 -19.30
C SER A 242 19.97 27.92 -20.08
N SER A 243 20.21 28.10 -21.38
CA SER A 243 19.31 28.85 -22.27
C SER A 243 18.11 28.04 -22.78
N GLN A 244 18.00 26.75 -22.43
CA GLN A 244 16.88 25.89 -22.79
C GLN A 244 16.17 25.42 -21.52
N GLY A 245 14.84 25.46 -21.50
CA GLY A 245 14.07 24.93 -20.39
C GLY A 245 14.16 23.41 -20.29
N PHE A 246 14.08 22.87 -19.08
CA PHE A 246 13.92 21.43 -18.85
C PHE A 246 12.46 21.11 -18.55
N PRO A 247 11.82 20.22 -19.33
CA PRO A 247 10.47 19.78 -19.04
C PRO A 247 10.40 19.19 -17.64
N THR A 248 9.49 19.71 -16.84
CA THR A 248 9.21 19.27 -15.48
C THR A 248 7.70 19.33 -15.23
N THR A 249 7.22 18.47 -14.34
CA THR A 249 5.85 18.48 -13.84
C THR A 249 5.87 18.54 -12.32
N CYS A 250 4.84 19.14 -11.72
CA CYS A 250 4.61 19.03 -10.29
C CYS A 250 3.13 19.22 -10.01
N SER A 251 2.60 18.49 -9.02
CA SER A 251 1.28 18.74 -8.46
C SER A 251 1.25 18.62 -6.95
N VAL A 252 0.16 19.13 -6.39
CA VAL A 252 -0.30 18.85 -5.04
C VAL A 252 -1.59 18.05 -5.12
N ILE A 253 -1.59 16.85 -4.56
CA ILE A 253 -2.77 15.98 -4.48
C ILE A 253 -3.21 15.85 -3.03
N GLN A 254 -4.47 16.14 -2.76
CA GLN A 254 -5.12 15.92 -1.46
C GLN A 254 -5.53 14.45 -1.31
N THR A 255 -5.10 13.80 -0.23
CA THR A 255 -5.25 12.35 -0.06
C THR A 255 -6.63 11.93 0.45
N THR A 256 -7.40 12.85 1.06
CA THR A 256 -8.69 12.56 1.69
C THR A 256 -9.73 11.98 0.74
N HIS A 257 -9.65 12.29 -0.56
CA HIS A 257 -10.58 11.81 -1.59
C HIS A 257 -10.07 10.60 -2.38
N LEU A 258 -8.81 10.21 -2.19
CA LEU A 258 -8.21 9.13 -2.99
C LEU A 258 -8.80 7.75 -2.67
N TRP A 259 -9.23 7.51 -1.42
CA TRP A 259 -9.95 6.29 -1.08
C TRP A 259 -11.26 6.16 -1.89
N GLU A 260 -12.05 7.23 -1.92
CA GLU A 260 -13.31 7.27 -2.68
C GLU A 260 -13.04 7.17 -4.18
N PHE A 261 -12.03 7.88 -4.67
CA PHE A 261 -11.58 7.78 -6.06
C PHE A 261 -11.23 6.34 -6.45
N ASN A 262 -10.43 5.62 -5.65
CA ASN A 262 -10.05 4.23 -5.92
C ASN A 262 -11.27 3.30 -5.97
N LEU A 263 -12.27 3.49 -5.10
CA LEU A 263 -13.51 2.73 -5.14
C LEU A 263 -14.30 2.95 -6.43
N PHE A 264 -14.45 4.22 -6.85
CA PHE A 264 -15.13 4.55 -8.10
C PHE A 264 -14.32 4.15 -9.34
N TRP A 265 -12.99 4.17 -9.25
CA TRP A 265 -12.08 3.62 -10.26
C TRP A 265 -12.30 2.11 -10.42
N GLY A 266 -12.48 1.37 -9.32
CA GLY A 266 -12.83 -0.04 -9.41
C GLY A 266 -14.16 -0.31 -10.08
N SER A 267 -15.15 0.55 -9.81
CA SER A 267 -16.43 0.52 -10.53
C SER A 267 -16.25 0.83 -12.02
N PHE A 268 -15.32 1.74 -12.37
CA PHE A 268 -14.99 2.06 -13.76
C PHE A 268 -14.39 0.83 -14.45
N CYS A 269 -13.43 0.15 -13.83
CA CYS A 269 -12.85 -1.08 -14.37
C CYS A 269 -13.91 -2.16 -14.63
N GLY A 270 -14.88 -2.34 -13.73
CA GLY A 270 -15.97 -3.30 -13.92
C GLY A 270 -16.91 -2.96 -15.08
N ASN A 271 -17.33 -1.69 -15.19
CA ASN A 271 -18.26 -1.24 -16.22
C ASN A 271 -17.63 -1.22 -17.62
N TRP A 272 -16.34 -0.90 -17.70
CA TRP A 272 -15.62 -0.77 -18.97
C TRP A 272 -14.90 -2.05 -19.40
N ARG A 273 -15.07 -3.16 -18.66
CA ARG A 273 -14.45 -4.46 -18.98
C ARG A 273 -14.72 -4.91 -20.42
N GLY A 274 -15.95 -4.73 -20.90
CA GLY A 274 -16.35 -5.11 -22.27
C GLY A 274 -15.88 -4.14 -23.35
N MET A 275 -15.21 -3.05 -23.00
CA MET A 275 -14.69 -2.02 -23.90
C MET A 275 -13.20 -1.72 -23.66
N ALA A 276 -12.46 -2.71 -23.15
CA ALA A 276 -11.05 -2.52 -22.79
C ALA A 276 -10.17 -2.20 -24.01
N GLU A 277 -10.45 -2.78 -25.17
CA GLU A 277 -9.74 -2.49 -26.42
C GLU A 277 -9.98 -1.04 -26.89
N GLU A 278 -11.18 -0.51 -26.71
CA GLU A 278 -11.50 0.89 -27.00
C GLU A 278 -10.74 1.85 -26.07
N LEU A 279 -10.59 1.49 -24.79
CA LEU A 279 -9.74 2.25 -23.87
C LEU A 279 -8.27 2.27 -24.31
N MET A 280 -7.76 1.16 -24.87
CA MET A 280 -6.42 1.13 -25.48
C MET A 280 -6.30 2.12 -26.64
N GLN A 281 -7.35 2.28 -27.47
CA GLN A 281 -7.35 3.27 -28.55
C GLN A 281 -7.26 4.70 -28.00
N ILE A 282 -8.01 5.02 -26.94
CA ILE A 282 -7.92 6.34 -26.27
C ILE A 282 -6.52 6.55 -25.67
N ARG A 283 -5.94 5.52 -25.06
CA ARG A 283 -4.58 5.57 -24.51
C ARG A 283 -3.53 5.95 -25.56
N GLN A 284 -3.70 5.60 -26.83
CA GLN A 284 -2.77 6.01 -27.90
C GLN A 284 -2.71 7.54 -28.10
N TYR A 285 -3.74 8.27 -27.66
CA TYR A 285 -3.82 9.73 -27.76
C TYR A 285 -3.47 10.44 -26.44
N CYS A 286 -3.14 9.70 -25.39
CA CYS A 286 -2.67 10.26 -24.12
C CYS A 286 -1.16 10.48 -24.16
N TYR A 287 -0.69 11.52 -23.49
CA TYR A 287 0.74 11.77 -23.37
C TYR A 287 1.38 10.69 -22.50
N SER A 288 2.34 9.97 -23.06
CA SER A 288 3.06 8.90 -22.34
C SER A 288 4.28 9.49 -21.63
N MET A 289 4.41 9.18 -20.35
CA MET A 289 5.48 9.63 -19.48
C MET A 289 6.34 8.44 -19.02
N ASN A 290 7.53 8.76 -18.49
CA ASN A 290 8.55 7.85 -17.96
C ASN A 290 9.17 6.89 -19.01
N THR A 291 10.39 6.43 -18.76
CA THR A 291 11.10 5.46 -19.60
C THR A 291 10.62 4.05 -19.33
N GLY A 292 9.60 3.64 -20.08
CA GLY A 292 9.44 2.26 -20.49
C GLY A 292 8.88 1.31 -19.46
N LEU A 293 7.74 1.66 -18.84
CA LEU A 293 6.51 0.87 -18.96
C LEU A 293 5.23 1.74 -19.04
N ALA A 294 5.32 2.93 -19.65
CA ALA A 294 4.23 3.70 -20.25
C ALA A 294 3.08 4.12 -19.32
N GLU A 295 3.39 5.04 -18.40
CA GLU A 295 2.39 5.76 -17.61
C GLU A 295 1.75 6.90 -18.41
N ILE A 296 0.51 7.25 -18.08
CA ILE A 296 -0.22 8.38 -18.69
C ILE A 296 -0.83 9.26 -17.59
N ASP A 297 -1.08 10.54 -17.86
CA ASP A 297 -1.81 11.41 -16.92
C ASP A 297 -3.26 10.90 -16.76
N ILE A 298 -3.64 10.59 -15.52
CA ILE A 298 -4.95 9.99 -15.23
C ILE A 298 -6.10 10.98 -15.47
N GLY A 299 -5.87 12.27 -15.23
CA GLY A 299 -6.85 13.33 -15.50
C GLY A 299 -7.08 13.50 -17.00
N GLU A 300 -6.01 13.54 -17.79
CA GLU A 300 -6.09 13.57 -19.26
C GLU A 300 -6.87 12.35 -19.79
N PHE A 301 -6.55 11.16 -19.29
CA PHE A 301 -7.21 9.93 -19.70
C PHE A 301 -8.72 9.96 -19.42
N ILE A 302 -9.13 10.32 -18.20
CA ILE A 302 -10.55 10.46 -17.83
C ILE A 302 -11.26 11.46 -18.76
N GLN A 303 -10.64 12.60 -19.04
CA GLN A 303 -11.23 13.62 -19.90
C GLN A 303 -11.40 13.12 -21.35
N LYS A 304 -10.41 12.39 -21.89
CA LYS A 304 -10.53 11.82 -23.25
C LYS A 304 -11.58 10.73 -23.34
N VAL A 305 -11.68 9.85 -22.34
CA VAL A 305 -12.77 8.85 -22.28
C VAL A 305 -14.14 9.53 -22.25
N ARG A 306 -14.29 10.60 -21.45
CA ARG A 306 -15.52 11.41 -21.41
C ARG A 306 -15.84 12.07 -22.74
N ALA A 307 -14.84 12.60 -23.43
CA ALA A 307 -15.02 13.28 -24.71
C ALA A 307 -15.43 12.30 -25.83
N GLU A 308 -14.83 11.11 -25.87
CA GLU A 308 -15.12 10.10 -26.88
C GLU A 308 -16.48 9.42 -26.65
N TYR A 309 -16.84 9.19 -25.37
CA TYR A 309 -18.06 8.46 -24.99
C TYR A 309 -18.99 9.27 -24.06
N PRO A 310 -19.51 10.43 -24.50
CA PRO A 310 -20.19 11.39 -23.62
C PRO A 310 -21.50 10.90 -23.00
N ASN A 311 -22.11 9.84 -23.54
CA ASN A 311 -23.38 9.29 -23.05
C ASN A 311 -23.23 7.94 -22.33
N LEU A 312 -22.08 7.27 -22.46
CA LEU A 312 -21.87 5.94 -21.92
C LEU A 312 -21.27 6.05 -20.53
N HIS A 313 -21.93 5.45 -19.53
CA HIS A 313 -21.52 5.53 -18.11
C HIS A 313 -21.25 6.97 -17.62
N TYR A 314 -21.92 7.98 -18.20
CA TYR A 314 -21.59 9.39 -18.00
C TYR A 314 -21.59 9.80 -16.52
N LEU A 315 -22.56 9.32 -15.72
CA LEU A 315 -22.63 9.62 -14.29
C LEU A 315 -21.39 9.12 -13.54
N GLN A 316 -20.89 7.93 -13.87
CA GLN A 316 -19.69 7.38 -13.27
C GLN A 316 -18.46 8.20 -13.66
N LEU A 317 -18.31 8.54 -14.94
CA LEU A 317 -17.19 9.34 -15.41
C LEU A 317 -17.20 10.76 -14.84
N ASP A 318 -18.38 11.37 -14.66
CA ASP A 318 -18.53 12.68 -14.03
C ASP A 318 -18.15 12.64 -12.55
N ILE A 319 -18.56 11.60 -11.81
CA ILE A 319 -18.13 11.40 -10.42
C ILE A 319 -16.61 11.23 -10.35
N LEU A 320 -16.04 10.39 -11.21
CA LEU A 320 -14.61 10.11 -11.22
C LEU A 320 -13.80 11.38 -11.55
N SER A 321 -14.22 12.13 -12.56
CA SER A 321 -13.62 13.43 -12.89
C SER A 321 -13.75 14.41 -11.73
N SER A 322 -14.93 14.54 -11.12
CA SER A 322 -15.14 15.47 -10.01
C SER A 322 -14.29 15.12 -8.79
N LEU A 323 -14.13 13.84 -8.47
CA LEU A 323 -13.26 13.38 -7.38
C LEU A 323 -11.79 13.71 -7.69
N TRP A 324 -11.34 13.46 -8.92
CA TRP A 324 -9.99 13.79 -9.35
C TRP A 324 -9.72 15.29 -9.32
N ASP A 325 -10.60 16.09 -9.92
CA ASP A 325 -10.49 17.55 -9.99
C ASP A 325 -10.53 18.18 -8.59
N THR A 326 -11.24 17.56 -7.63
CA THR A 326 -11.24 18.00 -6.22
C THR A 326 -9.95 17.61 -5.49
N ALA A 327 -9.37 16.45 -5.81
CA ALA A 327 -8.13 15.98 -5.21
C ALA A 327 -6.91 16.80 -5.69
N VAL A 328 -6.91 17.27 -6.94
CA VAL A 328 -5.83 18.11 -7.48
C VAL A 328 -5.97 19.54 -6.94
N ILE A 329 -5.12 19.92 -5.99
CA ILE A 329 -5.12 21.28 -5.41
C ILE A 329 -4.44 22.27 -6.35
N ALA A 330 -3.28 21.89 -6.88
CA ALA A 330 -2.51 22.68 -7.82
C ALA A 330 -1.66 21.77 -8.70
N LYS A 331 -1.39 22.19 -9.93
CA LYS A 331 -0.51 21.48 -10.86
C LYS A 331 0.19 22.45 -11.80
N SER A 332 1.37 22.08 -12.27
CA SER A 332 2.13 22.85 -13.26
C SER A 332 2.95 21.91 -14.16
N ALA A 333 2.94 22.18 -15.47
CA ALA A 333 3.67 21.42 -16.50
C ALA A 333 3.95 22.28 -17.75
N PRO A 334 4.62 23.44 -17.63
CA PRO A 334 4.61 24.51 -18.64
C PRO A 334 5.25 24.15 -19.99
N LEU A 335 6.09 23.11 -20.03
CA LEU A 335 6.77 22.65 -21.25
C LEU A 335 6.16 21.38 -21.84
N TYR A 336 5.03 20.91 -21.29
CA TYR A 336 4.27 19.78 -21.82
C TYR A 336 3.05 20.27 -22.61
N PRO A 337 2.58 19.50 -23.61
CA PRO A 337 1.37 19.86 -24.36
C PRO A 337 0.10 19.56 -23.55
N GLY A 338 -0.87 20.47 -23.58
CA GLY A 338 -2.18 20.27 -22.96
C GLY A 338 -2.20 20.50 -21.45
N ASP A 339 -3.27 20.07 -20.79
CA ASP A 339 -3.51 20.26 -19.36
C ASP A 339 -3.00 19.06 -18.53
N LEU A 340 -1.70 18.78 -18.65
CA LEU A 340 -0.99 17.71 -17.93
C LEU A 340 -0.48 18.19 -16.56
N GLY A 341 0.18 17.31 -15.82
CA GLY A 341 0.87 17.68 -14.60
C GLY A 341 0.20 17.22 -13.32
N SER A 342 -0.87 16.40 -13.37
CA SER A 342 -1.58 15.92 -12.18
C SER A 342 -0.88 14.74 -11.50
N ALA A 343 -1.38 13.50 -11.67
CA ALA A 343 -0.70 12.27 -11.33
C ALA A 343 -0.80 11.27 -12.48
N THR A 344 0.13 10.33 -12.58
CA THR A 344 0.07 9.30 -13.62
C THR A 344 -0.63 8.04 -13.15
N ILE A 345 -1.03 7.20 -14.11
CA ILE A 345 -1.44 5.80 -13.92
C ILE A 345 -0.69 4.93 -14.91
N TRP A 346 -0.31 3.72 -14.50
CA TRP A 346 0.29 2.75 -15.40
C TRP A 346 -0.70 2.27 -16.46
N PHE A 347 -0.47 2.62 -17.74
CA PHE A 347 -1.25 2.12 -18.87
C PHE A 347 -0.31 1.76 -20.03
N PRO A 348 0.31 0.56 -19.99
CA PRO A 348 1.32 0.15 -20.94
C PRO A 348 0.80 0.24 -22.38
N ASP A 349 1.65 0.70 -23.29
CA ASP A 349 1.37 0.84 -24.73
C ASP A 349 1.39 -0.48 -25.50
N ILE A 350 2.15 -1.46 -25.01
CA ILE A 350 2.35 -2.75 -25.65
C ILE A 350 2.30 -3.92 -24.66
N ARG A 351 1.88 -5.10 -25.15
CA ARG A 351 1.78 -6.33 -24.34
C ARG A 351 3.09 -6.73 -23.66
N TYR A 352 4.23 -6.52 -24.33
CA TYR A 352 5.57 -6.76 -23.73
C TYR A 352 5.75 -6.01 -22.41
N ASN A 353 5.30 -4.76 -22.36
CA ASN A 353 5.43 -3.92 -21.18
C ASN A 353 4.52 -4.39 -20.04
N PHE A 354 3.30 -4.81 -20.38
CA PHE A 354 2.38 -5.43 -19.43
C PHE A 354 2.94 -6.72 -18.84
N ASP A 355 3.39 -7.66 -19.69
CA ASP A 355 3.93 -8.97 -19.29
C ASP A 355 5.17 -8.83 -18.38
N ALA A 356 5.95 -7.77 -18.57
CA ALA A 356 7.13 -7.48 -17.77
C ALA A 356 6.80 -7.05 -16.32
N ALA A 357 5.65 -6.43 -16.05
CA ALA A 357 5.41 -5.78 -14.77
C ALA A 357 4.10 -6.10 -14.04
N TRP A 358 3.11 -6.77 -14.64
CA TRP A 358 1.85 -7.04 -13.93
C TRP A 358 2.05 -7.83 -12.62
N ARG A 359 3.06 -8.72 -12.56
CA ARG A 359 3.42 -9.49 -11.35
C ARG A 359 3.99 -8.63 -10.23
N ILE A 360 4.53 -7.47 -10.58
CA ILE A 360 5.02 -6.46 -9.64
C ILE A 360 3.84 -5.58 -9.23
N TYR A 361 3.04 -5.12 -10.20
CA TYR A 361 1.88 -4.26 -9.99
C TYR A 361 0.85 -4.87 -9.05
N ARG A 362 0.57 -6.17 -9.18
CA ARG A 362 -0.45 -6.88 -8.36
C ARG A 362 -0.21 -6.80 -6.85
N LYS A 363 0.99 -6.42 -6.42
CA LYS A 363 1.37 -6.29 -5.01
C LYS A 363 0.96 -4.94 -4.41
N LEU A 364 0.64 -3.96 -5.26
CA LEU A 364 0.19 -2.63 -4.84
C LEU A 364 -1.27 -2.69 -4.38
N ASP A 365 -1.61 -1.85 -3.42
CA ASP A 365 -2.99 -1.70 -2.93
C ASP A 365 -3.94 -1.28 -4.07
N PHE A 366 -3.48 -0.43 -4.98
CA PHE A 366 -4.27 0.05 -6.11
C PHE A 366 -4.68 -1.08 -7.08
N ALA A 367 -3.98 -2.21 -7.09
CA ALA A 367 -4.35 -3.37 -7.90
C ALA A 367 -5.72 -3.97 -7.50
N SER A 368 -6.20 -3.70 -6.28
CA SER A 368 -7.54 -4.10 -5.82
C SER A 368 -8.68 -3.47 -6.62
N THR A 369 -8.41 -2.42 -7.39
CA THR A 369 -9.40 -1.77 -8.27
C THR A 369 -9.75 -2.59 -9.52
N SER A 370 -9.14 -3.77 -9.73
CA SER A 370 -9.28 -4.54 -10.99
C SER A 370 -8.76 -3.80 -12.22
N TRP A 371 -7.88 -2.81 -12.04
CA TRP A 371 -7.21 -2.14 -13.16
C TRP A 371 -6.35 -3.10 -13.98
N LEU A 372 -5.64 -4.04 -13.34
CA LEU A 372 -4.85 -5.07 -14.02
C LEU A 372 -5.67 -5.91 -15.00
N THR A 373 -6.88 -6.25 -14.60
CA THR A 373 -7.82 -6.98 -15.41
C THR A 373 -8.20 -6.19 -16.67
N LEU A 374 -8.50 -4.91 -16.51
CA LEU A 374 -8.83 -4.04 -17.64
C LEU A 374 -7.62 -3.87 -18.56
N LEU A 375 -6.42 -3.72 -18.00
CA LEU A 375 -5.17 -3.68 -18.76
C LEU A 375 -4.93 -4.97 -19.55
N ASN A 376 -5.14 -6.15 -18.96
CA ASN A 376 -4.97 -7.42 -19.67
C ASN A 376 -5.87 -7.49 -20.92
N LEU A 377 -7.15 -7.18 -20.73
CA LEU A 377 -8.14 -7.18 -21.82
C LEU A 377 -7.93 -6.08 -22.87
N SER A 378 -7.25 -5.00 -22.51
CA SER A 378 -6.95 -3.90 -23.45
C SER A 378 -6.00 -4.34 -24.58
N PHE A 379 -5.31 -5.47 -24.40
CA PHE A 379 -4.47 -6.10 -25.41
C PHE A 379 -5.15 -7.24 -26.19
N GLY A 380 -6.45 -7.46 -25.97
CA GLY A 380 -7.26 -8.49 -26.63
C GLY A 380 -7.96 -9.43 -25.66
N GLU A 381 -8.77 -10.36 -26.20
CA GLU A 381 -9.44 -11.38 -25.39
C GLU A 381 -8.44 -12.22 -24.59
N ASP A 382 -8.71 -12.33 -23.30
CA ASP A 382 -7.96 -13.18 -22.39
C ASP A 382 -8.41 -14.64 -22.54
N THR A 383 -7.58 -15.42 -23.23
CA THR A 383 -7.83 -16.84 -23.53
C THR A 383 -6.80 -17.77 -22.87
N ASP A 384 -5.85 -17.19 -22.13
CA ASP A 384 -4.78 -17.93 -21.48
C ASP A 384 -5.28 -18.44 -20.12
N PRO A 385 -5.38 -19.76 -19.89
CA PRO A 385 -5.82 -20.25 -18.60
C PRO A 385 -4.79 -19.96 -17.50
N PRO A 386 -5.24 -19.67 -16.26
CA PRO A 386 -4.35 -19.51 -15.13
C PRO A 386 -3.57 -20.80 -14.86
N ALA A 387 -2.46 -20.69 -14.13
CA ALA A 387 -1.72 -21.88 -13.71
C ALA A 387 -2.53 -22.76 -12.72
N ALA A 388 -2.23 -24.05 -12.68
CA ALA A 388 -2.81 -24.96 -11.70
C ALA A 388 -2.32 -24.64 -10.27
N PRO A 389 -3.16 -24.76 -9.23
CA PRO A 389 -2.76 -24.47 -7.85
C PRO A 389 -1.62 -25.38 -7.36
N ALA A 390 -0.53 -24.83 -6.84
CA ALA A 390 0.59 -25.63 -6.35
C ALA A 390 0.39 -26.10 -4.89
N ASN A 391 1.23 -27.04 -4.43
CA ASN A 391 1.30 -27.47 -3.02
C ASN A 391 -0.04 -27.94 -2.43
N LEU A 392 -0.85 -28.65 -3.22
CA LEU A 392 -2.10 -29.23 -2.75
C LEU A 392 -1.84 -30.24 -1.62
N GLN A 393 -2.45 -30.01 -0.47
CA GLN A 393 -2.44 -30.89 0.68
C GLN A 393 -3.87 -31.19 1.10
N ILE A 394 -4.10 -32.43 1.53
CA ILE A 394 -5.37 -32.91 2.05
C ILE A 394 -5.11 -33.54 3.42
N GLU A 395 -5.79 -33.02 4.43
CA GLU A 395 -5.80 -33.57 5.77
C GLU A 395 -7.21 -34.10 6.09
N PRO A 396 -7.39 -35.42 6.21
CA PRO A 396 -8.64 -36.00 6.69
C PRO A 396 -8.94 -35.61 8.14
N LEU A 397 -10.12 -35.02 8.36
CA LEU A 397 -10.64 -34.65 9.68
C LEU A 397 -11.95 -35.42 9.95
N PRO A 398 -12.44 -35.51 11.19
CA PRO A 398 -13.72 -36.17 11.47
C PRO A 398 -14.88 -35.55 10.66
N GLY A 399 -15.45 -36.33 9.73
CA GLY A 399 -16.55 -35.96 8.83
C GLY A 399 -16.18 -34.94 7.74
N GLN A 400 -14.91 -34.57 7.61
CA GLN A 400 -14.47 -33.40 6.84
C GLN A 400 -13.08 -33.62 6.20
N LEU A 401 -12.71 -32.76 5.25
CA LEU A 401 -11.36 -32.63 4.74
C LEU A 401 -10.92 -31.20 4.90
N ARG A 402 -9.72 -30.98 5.43
CA ARG A 402 -9.01 -29.73 5.20
C ARG A 402 -8.23 -29.85 3.90
N ILE A 403 -8.40 -28.86 3.04
CA ILE A 403 -7.70 -28.74 1.77
C ILE A 403 -6.94 -27.44 1.83
N SER A 404 -5.64 -27.49 1.53
CA SER A 404 -4.81 -26.30 1.43
C SER A 404 -3.93 -26.34 0.19
N PHE A 405 -3.67 -25.18 -0.41
CA PHE A 405 -2.85 -25.03 -1.60
C PHE A 405 -2.31 -23.59 -1.71
N SER A 406 -1.30 -23.40 -2.55
CA SER A 406 -0.74 -22.08 -2.83
C SER A 406 -1.60 -21.31 -3.82
N PRO A 407 -1.80 -20.00 -3.63
CA PRO A 407 -2.48 -19.17 -4.61
C PRO A 407 -1.65 -19.06 -5.89
N VAL A 408 -2.34 -18.76 -6.99
CA VAL A 408 -1.77 -18.59 -8.32
C VAL A 408 -1.74 -17.11 -8.67
N ALA A 409 -0.61 -16.68 -9.24
CA ALA A 409 -0.51 -15.34 -9.78
C ALA A 409 -1.14 -15.28 -11.17
N ASP A 410 -2.12 -14.40 -11.31
CA ASP A 410 -2.82 -14.05 -12.54
C ASP A 410 -3.17 -12.54 -12.56
N PRO A 411 -3.20 -11.87 -13.73
CA PRO A 411 -3.70 -10.51 -13.83
C PRO A 411 -5.17 -10.34 -13.40
N ASP A 412 -5.96 -11.40 -13.54
CA ASP A 412 -7.37 -11.42 -13.15
C ASP A 412 -7.57 -11.99 -11.73
N PRO A 413 -8.64 -11.56 -11.04
CA PRO A 413 -9.08 -12.21 -9.80
C PRO A 413 -9.36 -13.70 -10.03
N ILE A 414 -8.68 -14.57 -9.29
CA ILE A 414 -8.84 -16.02 -9.38
C ILE A 414 -9.90 -16.51 -8.40
N THR A 415 -10.86 -17.28 -8.91
CA THR A 415 -11.74 -18.15 -8.12
C THR A 415 -11.19 -19.58 -8.17
N TYR A 416 -11.15 -20.29 -7.03
CA TYR A 416 -10.74 -21.69 -7.03
C TYR A 416 -11.94 -22.61 -7.01
N GLN A 417 -12.03 -23.49 -8.01
CA GLN A 417 -13.04 -24.54 -8.06
C GLN A 417 -12.45 -25.84 -7.54
N ILE A 418 -13.04 -26.38 -6.47
CA ILE A 418 -12.70 -27.68 -5.90
C ILE A 418 -13.76 -28.68 -6.31
N ARG A 419 -13.34 -29.78 -6.94
CA ARG A 419 -14.18 -30.93 -7.28
C ARG A 419 -13.78 -32.11 -6.42
N LEU A 420 -14.70 -32.59 -5.58
CA LEU A 420 -14.49 -33.74 -4.72
C LEU A 420 -15.24 -34.96 -5.29
N PHE A 421 -14.46 -35.99 -5.64
CA PHE A 421 -14.92 -37.25 -6.22
C PHE A 421 -15.00 -38.32 -5.12
N GLN A 422 -16.21 -38.77 -4.78
CA GLN A 422 -16.45 -39.80 -3.75
C GLN A 422 -17.63 -40.69 -4.18
N SER A 423 -17.51 -42.02 -4.03
CA SER A 423 -18.64 -42.95 -4.19
C SER A 423 -19.49 -42.74 -5.46
N ASN A 424 -18.83 -42.49 -6.60
CA ASN A 424 -19.44 -42.17 -7.91
C ASN A 424 -20.22 -40.84 -7.98
N ALA A 425 -20.05 -39.94 -7.02
CA ALA A 425 -20.57 -38.59 -7.03
C ALA A 425 -19.45 -37.54 -7.09
N ILE A 426 -19.78 -36.38 -7.63
CA ILE A 426 -18.90 -35.20 -7.66
C ILE A 426 -19.61 -34.08 -6.91
N THR A 427 -18.90 -33.46 -5.97
CA THR A 427 -19.35 -32.23 -5.29
C THR A 427 -18.44 -31.07 -5.65
N PHE A 428 -19.00 -29.87 -5.76
CA PHE A 428 -18.31 -28.66 -6.18
C PHE A 428 -18.27 -27.67 -5.03
N HIS A 429 -17.11 -27.09 -4.78
CA HIS A 429 -16.89 -26.01 -3.82
C HIS A 429 -16.11 -24.90 -4.49
N TYR A 430 -16.39 -23.65 -4.14
CA TYR A 430 -15.73 -22.48 -4.70
C TYR A 430 -15.10 -21.67 -3.57
N ILE A 431 -13.88 -21.17 -3.81
CA ILE A 431 -13.17 -20.26 -2.91
C ILE A 431 -12.94 -18.96 -3.66
N TYR A 432 -13.37 -17.86 -3.03
CA TYR A 432 -13.11 -16.49 -3.46
C TYR A 432 -12.08 -15.91 -2.49
N PRO A 433 -10.79 -15.85 -2.87
CA PRO A 433 -9.73 -15.37 -1.99
C PRO A 433 -9.94 -13.88 -1.68
N SER A 434 -9.83 -13.52 -0.40
CA SER A 434 -9.80 -12.11 0.04
C SER A 434 -8.40 -11.52 -0.05
N ASP A 435 -7.37 -12.34 0.10
CA ASP A 435 -5.96 -11.99 -0.10
C ASP A 435 -5.36 -12.95 -1.15
N PRO A 436 -4.79 -12.44 -2.25
CA PRO A 436 -4.23 -13.28 -3.31
C PRO A 436 -2.83 -13.84 -3.00
N PHE A 437 -2.24 -13.55 -1.85
CA PHE A 437 -0.87 -13.96 -1.47
C PHE A 437 -0.81 -14.97 -0.33
N GLU A 438 -1.87 -15.10 0.47
CA GLU A 438 -1.89 -16.06 1.58
C GLU A 438 -2.14 -17.50 1.12
N GLN A 439 -1.59 -18.46 1.87
CA GLN A 439 -1.90 -19.88 1.66
C GLN A 439 -3.40 -20.10 1.83
N LEU A 440 -4.04 -20.65 0.80
CA LEU A 440 -5.47 -20.86 0.82
C LEU A 440 -5.77 -22.16 1.55
N GLN A 441 -6.76 -22.10 2.43
CA GLN A 441 -7.26 -23.24 3.17
C GLN A 441 -8.78 -23.22 3.20
N THR A 442 -9.39 -24.39 2.98
CA THR A 442 -10.82 -24.59 3.20
C THR A 442 -11.09 -25.92 3.89
N ILE A 443 -12.28 -26.04 4.48
CA ILE A 443 -12.75 -27.28 5.08
C ILE A 443 -14.07 -27.68 4.44
N ILE A 444 -14.12 -28.86 3.84
CA ILE A 444 -15.30 -29.37 3.14
C ILE A 444 -15.81 -30.67 3.78
N PRO A 445 -17.13 -30.95 3.75
CA PRO A 445 -17.67 -32.24 4.23
C PRO A 445 -17.11 -33.43 3.46
N CYS A 446 -16.92 -34.56 4.13
CA CYS A 446 -16.37 -35.78 3.54
C CYS A 446 -17.05 -37.03 4.10
N LYS A 447 -17.39 -37.97 3.21
CA LYS A 447 -18.12 -39.19 3.55
C LYS A 447 -17.32 -40.49 3.32
N GLY A 448 -16.16 -40.43 2.66
CA GLY A 448 -15.37 -41.60 2.33
C GLY A 448 -14.10 -41.24 1.54
N SER A 449 -13.27 -42.24 1.23
CA SER A 449 -12.06 -42.03 0.43
C SER A 449 -12.41 -41.52 -0.97
N GLY A 450 -11.48 -40.79 -1.58
CA GLY A 450 -11.74 -40.19 -2.88
C GLY A 450 -10.57 -39.40 -3.44
N THR A 451 -10.88 -38.56 -4.40
CA THR A 451 -9.91 -37.65 -5.05
C THR A 451 -10.44 -36.23 -4.98
N VAL A 452 -9.58 -35.30 -4.58
CA VAL A 452 -9.83 -33.87 -4.72
C VAL A 452 -9.12 -33.39 -5.98
N ARG A 453 -9.79 -32.58 -6.78
CA ARG A 453 -9.20 -31.80 -7.87
C ARG A 453 -9.44 -30.32 -7.61
N VAL A 454 -8.41 -29.50 -7.67
CA VAL A 454 -8.50 -28.04 -7.52
C VAL A 454 -8.11 -27.39 -8.84
N PHE A 455 -8.93 -26.45 -9.28
CA PHE A 455 -8.75 -25.66 -10.50
C PHE A 455 -8.69 -24.17 -10.12
N SER A 456 -7.86 -23.41 -10.82
CA SER A 456 -7.92 -21.95 -10.87
C SER A 456 -8.88 -21.55 -11.99
N LEU A 457 -9.75 -20.59 -11.75
CA LEU A 457 -10.68 -20.01 -12.72
C LEU A 457 -10.50 -18.49 -12.69
N ASP A 458 -10.09 -17.91 -13.81
CA ASP A 458 -10.00 -16.45 -13.95
C ASP A 458 -11.38 -15.82 -14.20
N GLN A 459 -11.44 -14.49 -14.25
CA GLN A 459 -12.67 -13.74 -14.49
C GLN A 459 -13.14 -13.81 -15.95
N SER A 460 -12.24 -14.15 -16.88
CA SER A 460 -12.52 -14.38 -18.30
C SER A 460 -13.17 -15.74 -18.56
N GLY A 461 -13.16 -16.63 -17.57
CA GLY A 461 -13.79 -17.95 -17.59
C GLY A 461 -12.84 -19.07 -18.01
N ASN A 462 -11.53 -18.81 -18.11
CA ASN A 462 -10.55 -19.83 -18.44
C ASN A 462 -10.23 -20.66 -17.20
N LEU A 463 -10.28 -21.98 -17.36
CA LEU A 463 -10.05 -22.93 -16.30
C LEU A 463 -8.65 -23.55 -16.46
N SER A 464 -7.87 -23.57 -15.38
CA SER A 464 -6.56 -24.20 -15.35
C SER A 464 -6.62 -25.72 -15.56
N GLU A 465 -5.46 -26.34 -15.75
CA GLU A 465 -5.30 -27.77 -15.44
C GLU A 465 -5.60 -28.06 -13.97
N ALA A 466 -5.95 -29.31 -13.65
CA ALA A 466 -6.25 -29.72 -12.29
C ALA A 466 -4.97 -30.00 -11.48
N SER A 467 -4.93 -29.52 -10.25
CA SER A 467 -4.09 -30.14 -9.21
C SER A 467 -4.91 -31.17 -8.46
N ASP A 468 -4.51 -32.43 -8.54
CA ASP A 468 -5.26 -33.52 -7.95
C ASP A 468 -4.47 -34.32 -6.91
N LEU A 469 -5.17 -34.75 -5.87
CA LEU A 469 -4.61 -35.60 -4.83
C LEU A 469 -5.69 -36.57 -4.34
N SER A 470 -5.35 -37.86 -4.35
CA SER A 470 -6.18 -38.90 -3.77
C SER A 470 -5.89 -39.03 -2.28
N TYR A 471 -6.94 -39.24 -1.49
CA TYR A 471 -6.84 -39.39 -0.05
C TYR A 471 -7.60 -40.64 0.40
N THR A 472 -7.09 -41.25 1.45
CA THR A 472 -7.80 -42.31 2.15
C THR A 472 -8.52 -41.68 3.33
N TYR A 473 -9.83 -41.89 3.40
CA TYR A 473 -10.64 -41.53 4.56
C TYR A 473 -11.08 -42.83 5.21
N GLU A 474 -10.36 -43.21 6.26
CA GLU A 474 -10.88 -44.26 7.12
C GLU A 474 -11.98 -43.66 7.99
N PRO A 475 -13.18 -44.26 8.05
CA PRO A 475 -14.19 -43.83 8.99
C PRO A 475 -13.56 -43.88 10.39
N THR A 476 -13.30 -42.69 10.93
CA THR A 476 -12.68 -42.59 12.25
C THR A 476 -13.59 -43.28 13.25
N ARG A 477 -13.02 -43.97 14.24
CA ARG A 477 -13.75 -44.21 15.49
C ARG A 477 -14.30 -42.86 15.94
N ALA A 478 -15.49 -42.86 16.55
CA ALA A 478 -16.14 -41.64 16.99
C ALA A 478 -15.11 -40.67 17.60
N SER A 479 -15.01 -39.45 17.07
CA SER A 479 -13.92 -38.54 17.39
C SER A 479 -14.36 -37.09 17.31
N ILE A 480 -13.69 -36.26 18.12
CA ILE A 480 -13.86 -34.81 18.16
C ILE A 480 -12.46 -34.19 18.06
N LEU A 481 -12.37 -33.08 17.34
CA LEU A 481 -11.16 -32.31 17.13
C LEU A 481 -11.40 -30.85 17.50
N ALA A 482 -10.39 -30.19 18.04
CA ALA A 482 -10.36 -28.75 18.22
C ALA A 482 -9.32 -28.16 17.27
N TYR A 483 -9.64 -27.04 16.62
CA TYR A 483 -8.74 -26.37 15.68
C TYR A 483 -9.01 -24.85 15.59
N PRO A 484 -7.97 -23.98 15.50
CA PRO A 484 -6.54 -24.31 15.61
C PRO A 484 -6.14 -24.72 17.04
N VAL A 485 -5.06 -25.49 17.17
CA VAL A 485 -4.44 -25.82 18.47
C VAL A 485 -2.92 -25.84 18.27
N PRO A 486 -2.13 -25.04 19.02
CA PRO A 486 -2.57 -24.06 20.00
C PRO A 486 -3.31 -22.88 19.35
N ALA A 487 -4.33 -22.37 20.02
CA ALA A 487 -5.09 -21.20 19.58
C ALA A 487 -4.72 -19.98 20.40
N LYS A 488 -4.74 -18.81 19.74
CA LYS A 488 -4.73 -17.52 20.41
C LYS A 488 -6.17 -17.13 20.75
N ALA A 489 -6.36 -16.32 21.78
CA ALA A 489 -7.70 -15.90 22.21
C ALA A 489 -8.47 -15.10 21.13
N ASP A 490 -7.78 -14.52 20.16
CA ASP A 490 -8.33 -13.66 19.10
C ASP A 490 -8.83 -14.40 17.84
N THR A 491 -8.51 -15.69 17.68
CA THR A 491 -8.69 -16.43 16.41
C THR A 491 -9.87 -17.41 16.39
N GLY A 492 -10.54 -17.60 17.53
CA GLY A 492 -11.65 -18.55 17.68
C GLY A 492 -11.19 -20.00 17.56
N ILE A 493 -11.98 -20.97 18.05
CA ILE A 493 -11.66 -22.41 17.96
C ILE A 493 -12.88 -23.19 17.48
N LYS A 494 -12.74 -23.88 16.35
CA LYS A 494 -13.77 -24.77 15.83
C LYS A 494 -13.60 -26.17 16.43
N LEU A 495 -14.64 -26.63 17.10
CA LEU A 495 -14.81 -28.01 17.50
C LEU A 495 -15.57 -28.75 16.41
N ILE A 496 -15.04 -29.87 15.95
CA ILE A 496 -15.62 -30.68 14.87
C ILE A 496 -15.67 -32.13 15.32
N TRP A 497 -16.78 -32.82 15.09
CA TRP A 497 -16.92 -34.22 15.47
C TRP A 497 -17.64 -35.05 14.41
N ASP A 498 -17.32 -36.35 14.40
CA ASP A 498 -17.99 -37.40 13.64
C ASP A 498 -18.16 -38.62 14.55
N TRP A 499 -19.39 -39.11 14.63
CA TRP A 499 -19.72 -40.34 15.32
C TRP A 499 -19.68 -41.53 14.37
N ASP A 500 -19.41 -42.71 14.91
CA ASP A 500 -19.35 -43.97 14.15
C ASP A 500 -20.71 -44.44 13.58
N SER A 501 -21.81 -43.82 14.00
CA SER A 501 -23.18 -44.23 13.70
C SER A 501 -24.16 -43.07 13.87
N ASP A 502 -25.30 -43.10 13.16
CA ASP A 502 -26.42 -42.19 13.41
C ASP A 502 -27.10 -42.50 14.76
N SER A 503 -27.70 -41.49 15.38
CA SER A 503 -28.41 -41.62 16.66
C SER A 503 -29.55 -40.61 16.73
N THR A 504 -30.57 -40.89 17.54
CA THR A 504 -31.66 -39.95 17.88
C THR A 504 -31.42 -39.21 19.19
N GLN A 505 -30.28 -39.47 19.85
CA GLN A 505 -29.96 -38.89 21.16
C GLN A 505 -29.35 -37.49 21.03
N ILE A 506 -29.77 -36.60 21.93
CA ILE A 506 -29.18 -35.26 22.12
C ILE A 506 -27.70 -35.41 22.51
N GLN A 507 -26.88 -34.49 22.01
CA GLN A 507 -25.44 -34.46 22.24
C GLN A 507 -25.11 -33.37 23.26
N GLU A 508 -24.34 -33.67 24.30
CA GLU A 508 -23.86 -32.72 25.30
C GLU A 508 -22.36 -32.48 25.16
N LEU A 509 -21.98 -31.22 24.89
CA LEU A 509 -20.61 -30.75 24.85
C LEU A 509 -20.26 -30.06 26.16
N LYS A 510 -19.18 -30.48 26.81
CA LYS A 510 -18.63 -29.87 28.03
C LYS A 510 -17.14 -29.62 27.88
N LEU A 511 -16.68 -28.43 28.24
CA LEU A 511 -15.26 -28.09 28.32
C LEU A 511 -14.84 -27.95 29.77
N TYR A 512 -13.67 -28.51 30.09
CA TYR A 512 -13.10 -28.53 31.43
C TYR A 512 -11.74 -27.83 31.44
N ASN A 513 -11.47 -27.03 32.46
CA ASN A 513 -10.12 -26.55 32.76
C ASN A 513 -9.28 -27.66 33.43
N LEU A 514 -7.99 -27.41 33.66
CA LEU A 514 -7.09 -28.37 34.34
C LEU A 514 -7.51 -28.74 35.77
N ARG A 515 -8.38 -27.95 36.41
CA ARG A 515 -8.94 -28.25 37.74
C ARG A 515 -10.19 -29.13 37.66
N GLY A 516 -10.60 -29.55 36.46
CA GLY A 516 -11.81 -30.34 36.24
C GLY A 516 -13.12 -29.56 36.35
N GLN A 517 -13.06 -28.22 36.37
CA GLN A 517 -14.25 -27.38 36.41
C GLN A 517 -14.80 -27.18 35.00
N VAL A 518 -16.13 -27.29 34.84
CA VAL A 518 -16.81 -27.02 33.57
C VAL A 518 -16.78 -25.52 33.30
N VAL A 519 -16.12 -25.11 32.21
CA VAL A 519 -16.06 -23.71 31.75
C VAL A 519 -17.06 -23.42 30.63
N LEU A 520 -17.55 -24.46 29.95
CA LEU A 520 -18.60 -24.35 28.94
C LEU A 520 -19.45 -25.62 28.90
N SER A 521 -20.77 -25.46 28.74
CA SER A 521 -21.70 -26.55 28.45
C SER A 521 -22.68 -26.13 27.35
N ARG A 522 -22.90 -26.99 26.35
CA ARG A 522 -23.84 -26.79 25.24
C ARG A 522 -24.51 -28.11 24.87
N SER A 523 -25.75 -28.05 24.40
CA SER A 523 -26.49 -29.21 23.91
C SER A 523 -26.84 -29.03 22.44
N PHE A 524 -26.68 -30.08 21.66
CA PHE A 524 -26.96 -30.10 20.22
C PHE A 524 -27.99 -31.18 19.90
N PRO A 525 -28.86 -30.96 18.88
CA PRO A 525 -29.72 -32.00 18.34
C PRO A 525 -28.94 -33.25 17.93
N ALA A 526 -29.63 -34.37 17.77
CA ALA A 526 -29.02 -35.61 17.35
C ALA A 526 -28.49 -35.49 15.91
N SER A 527 -27.19 -35.74 15.73
CA SER A 527 -26.53 -35.77 14.44
C SER A 527 -25.33 -36.72 14.50
N ARG A 528 -24.94 -37.27 13.36
CA ARG A 528 -23.69 -38.04 13.24
C ARG A 528 -22.47 -37.11 13.20
N THR A 529 -22.53 -36.06 12.40
CA THR A 529 -21.46 -35.06 12.31
C THR A 529 -21.94 -33.74 12.90
N GLY A 530 -21.02 -32.95 13.45
CA GLY A 530 -21.35 -31.59 13.88
C GLY A 530 -20.11 -30.72 14.01
N ALA A 531 -20.36 -29.42 14.12
CA ALA A 531 -19.33 -28.44 14.38
C ALA A 531 -19.87 -27.34 15.30
N PHE A 532 -18.98 -26.75 16.09
CA PHE A 532 -19.29 -25.65 17.00
C PHE A 532 -18.10 -24.69 17.09
N LEU A 533 -18.34 -23.39 16.92
CA LEU A 533 -17.31 -22.36 17.03
C LEU A 533 -17.28 -21.80 18.47
N LEU A 534 -16.11 -21.85 19.09
CA LEU A 534 -15.78 -21.10 20.28
C LEU A 534 -15.31 -19.71 19.82
N GLU A 535 -16.16 -18.71 19.98
CA GLU A 535 -15.88 -17.34 19.55
C GLU A 535 -14.70 -16.73 20.32
N PRO A 536 -13.91 -15.83 19.71
CA PRO A 536 -12.82 -15.10 20.37
C PRO A 536 -13.23 -14.45 21.69
N ASP A 537 -14.40 -13.81 21.74
CA ASP A 537 -14.93 -13.16 22.94
C ASP A 537 -15.07 -14.14 24.11
N LEU A 538 -15.52 -15.37 23.83
CA LEU A 538 -15.64 -16.41 24.85
C LEU A 538 -14.27 -16.88 25.34
N LEU A 539 -13.31 -17.01 24.43
CA LEU A 539 -11.96 -17.49 24.73
C LEU A 539 -11.14 -16.45 25.52
N SER A 540 -11.34 -15.16 25.26
CA SER A 540 -10.67 -14.07 25.98
C SER A 540 -10.94 -14.05 27.48
N ALA A 541 -12.06 -14.61 27.92
CA ALA A 541 -12.41 -14.75 29.33
C ALA A 541 -11.68 -15.92 30.02
N TRP A 542 -10.97 -16.76 29.28
CA TRP A 542 -10.30 -17.95 29.78
C TRP A 542 -8.80 -17.72 29.94
N ALA A 543 -8.19 -18.33 30.95
CA ALA A 543 -6.75 -18.27 31.14
C ALA A 543 -6.02 -19.12 30.10
N SER A 544 -4.85 -18.65 29.64
CA SER A 544 -3.96 -19.47 28.82
C SER A 544 -3.65 -20.80 29.51
N GLY A 545 -3.64 -21.90 28.76
CA GLY A 545 -3.40 -23.24 29.29
C GLY A 545 -4.14 -24.35 28.54
N HIS A 546 -4.26 -25.49 29.21
CA HIS A 546 -4.87 -26.69 28.64
C HIS A 546 -6.33 -26.87 29.09
N TYR A 547 -7.16 -27.27 28.14
CA TYR A 547 -8.56 -27.57 28.35
C TYR A 547 -8.87 -28.95 27.77
N PHE A 548 -9.89 -29.60 28.34
CA PHE A 548 -10.40 -30.87 27.85
C PHE A 548 -11.82 -30.66 27.33
N VAL A 549 -12.03 -31.01 26.07
CA VAL A 549 -13.34 -30.99 25.42
C VAL A 549 -13.91 -32.40 25.50
N LYS A 550 -15.16 -32.53 25.93
CA LYS A 550 -15.89 -33.78 25.98
C LYS A 550 -17.24 -33.61 25.30
N LEU A 551 -17.54 -34.49 24.36
CA LEU A 551 -18.85 -34.58 23.73
C LEU A 551 -19.44 -35.96 24.04
N SER A 552 -20.69 -35.99 24.48
CA SER A 552 -21.38 -37.23 24.86
C SER A 552 -22.75 -37.33 24.22
N ARG A 553 -23.15 -38.56 23.86
CA ARG A 553 -24.53 -38.90 23.48
C ARG A 553 -24.88 -40.25 24.11
N GLY A 554 -25.91 -40.28 24.95
CA GLY A 554 -26.24 -41.45 25.78
C GLY A 554 -25.01 -41.96 26.55
N SER A 555 -24.62 -43.21 26.33
CA SER A 555 -23.45 -43.83 26.96
C SER A 555 -22.13 -43.62 26.20
N GLN A 556 -22.16 -43.09 24.97
CA GLN A 556 -20.97 -42.87 24.16
C GLN A 556 -20.34 -41.51 24.48
N GLN A 557 -19.00 -41.46 24.50
CA GLN A 557 -18.24 -40.25 24.81
C GLN A 557 -16.99 -40.18 23.96
N ILE A 558 -16.70 -38.98 23.47
CA ILE A 558 -15.49 -38.65 22.72
C ILE A 558 -14.89 -37.37 23.29
N SER A 559 -13.58 -37.24 23.21
CA SER A 559 -12.87 -36.12 23.83
C SER A 559 -11.64 -35.70 23.05
N THR A 560 -11.28 -34.44 23.21
CA THR A 560 -10.04 -33.88 22.67
C THR A 560 -9.42 -32.87 23.62
N ARG A 561 -8.16 -32.53 23.37
CA ARG A 561 -7.43 -31.51 24.12
C ARG A 561 -7.42 -30.21 23.33
N LEU A 562 -7.60 -29.11 24.05
CA LEU A 562 -7.51 -27.75 23.54
C LEU A 562 -6.37 -27.03 24.28
N VAL A 563 -5.61 -26.20 23.58
CA VAL A 563 -4.52 -25.40 24.14
C VAL A 563 -4.75 -23.94 23.76
N LEU A 564 -4.89 -23.07 24.76
CA LEU A 564 -5.05 -21.64 24.60
C LEU A 564 -3.73 -20.94 24.99
N GLN A 565 -3.21 -20.09 24.12
CA GLN A 565 -2.00 -19.30 24.35
C GLN A 565 -2.32 -17.89 24.82
#